data_AF-X1HFZ2-F1
#
_entry.id   AF-X1HFZ2-F1
#
_cell.length_a   1.000
_cell.length_b   1.000
_cell.length_c   1.000
_cell.angle_alpha   90.00
_cell.angle_beta   90.00
_cell.angle_gamma   90.00
#
_symmetry.space_group_name_H-M   'P 1'
#
loop_
_entity.id
_entity.type
_entity.pdbx_description
1 polymer ?
#
loop_
_entity_poly.entity_id
_entity_poly.type
_entity_poly.pdbx_seq_one_letter_code
_entity_poly.pdbx_strand_id
1 'polypeptide(L)'
;MKRMFGNPTGGEVHIDQALSEIAIAYRNKSFIADQVLPLVEVEKQSDKYFVWDKGSWLTNQVELRTPGDTYPEGRMKLSTDEFFCDIYHLGYPIPWEDKKNQDVAVDLETTGAEWLAHQFLLNREIQIAAAIFTASPWDETPTVGVDFIAWDDYDNSNPPEDIDTYRDTVLQNTGVEPNTLVVGKQVFSK
;
A
#
# COMPACT_ATOMS: atom_id res chain seq x y z
N MET A 1 -41.62 -12.11 17.36
CA MET A 1 -40.82 -12.62 16.23
C MET A 1 -39.41 -12.92 16.71
N LYS A 2 -39.07 -14.20 16.85
CA LYS A 2 -37.78 -14.68 17.37
C LYS A 2 -36.80 -14.71 16.20
N ARG A 3 -35.82 -13.79 16.17
CA ARG A 3 -34.71 -13.85 15.20
C ARG A 3 -33.84 -15.05 15.57
N MET A 4 -33.85 -16.07 14.71
CA MET A 4 -33.00 -17.25 14.84
C MET A 4 -31.61 -16.83 14.36
N PHE A 5 -30.63 -16.76 15.27
CA PHE A 5 -29.23 -16.66 14.89
C PHE A 5 -28.86 -17.99 14.23
N GLY A 6 -28.50 -17.97 12.94
CA GLY A 6 -28.05 -19.15 12.23
C GLY A 6 -26.78 -19.67 12.90
N ASN A 7 -26.82 -20.90 13.41
CA ASN A 7 -25.61 -21.61 13.80
C ASN A 7 -24.75 -21.81 12.54
N PRO A 8 -23.43 -21.61 12.62
CA PRO A 8 -22.57 -21.87 11.48
C PRO A 8 -22.75 -23.33 11.05
N THR A 9 -23.12 -23.52 9.79
CA THR A 9 -23.31 -24.88 9.25
C THR A 9 -21.96 -25.53 9.06
N GLY A 10 -21.87 -26.86 9.16
CA GLY A 10 -20.58 -27.58 9.11
C GLY A 10 -19.70 -27.29 7.88
N GLY A 11 -20.29 -26.77 6.79
CA GLY A 11 -19.56 -26.28 5.62
C GLY A 11 -18.82 -24.94 5.85
N GLU A 12 -19.28 -24.08 6.75
CA GLU A 12 -18.57 -22.86 7.17
C GLU A 12 -17.41 -23.16 8.15
N VAL A 13 -17.40 -24.37 8.74
CA VAL A 13 -16.34 -24.82 9.66
C VAL A 13 -15.27 -25.63 8.93
N HIS A 14 -15.64 -26.30 7.83
CA HIS A 14 -14.69 -27.00 6.96
C HIS A 14 -14.29 -26.10 5.81
N ILE A 15 -13.37 -25.18 6.09
CA ILE A 15 -12.71 -24.37 5.04
C ILE A 15 -11.93 -25.35 4.16
N ASP A 16 -12.10 -25.25 2.84
CA ASP A 16 -11.26 -25.96 1.87
C ASP A 16 -9.83 -25.43 1.97
N GLN A 17 -9.05 -26.03 2.86
CA GLN A 17 -7.68 -25.63 3.18
C GLN A 17 -6.80 -25.63 1.92
N ALA A 18 -7.00 -26.61 1.04
CA ALA A 18 -6.25 -26.72 -0.21
C ALA A 18 -6.47 -25.54 -1.16
N LEU A 19 -7.72 -25.11 -1.37
CA LEU A 19 -8.01 -23.96 -2.23
C LEU A 19 -7.54 -22.65 -1.60
N SER A 20 -7.61 -22.54 -0.26
CA SER A 20 -7.08 -21.41 0.48
C SER A 20 -5.55 -21.32 0.34
N GLU A 21 -4.84 -22.44 0.46
CA GLU A 21 -3.39 -22.51 0.28
C GLU A 21 -2.96 -22.17 -1.15
N ILE A 22 -3.71 -22.61 -2.17
CA ILE A 22 -3.48 -22.24 -3.58
C ILE A 22 -3.63 -20.73 -3.76
N ALA A 23 -4.72 -20.14 -3.22
CA ALA A 23 -4.94 -18.70 -3.31
C ALA A 23 -3.87 -17.88 -2.59
N ILE A 24 -3.35 -18.36 -1.46
CA ILE A 24 -2.23 -17.74 -0.73
C ILE A 24 -0.92 -17.88 -1.51
N ALA A 25 -0.67 -19.05 -2.11
CA ALA A 25 0.55 -19.31 -2.89
C ALA A 25 0.56 -18.53 -4.21
N TYR A 26 -0.61 -18.17 -4.73
CA TYR A 26 -0.73 -17.39 -5.96
C TYR A 26 -0.16 -15.98 -5.76
N ARG A 27 0.99 -15.72 -6.38
CA ARG A 27 1.60 -14.39 -6.41
C ARG A 27 2.06 -14.06 -7.83
N ASN A 28 1.50 -12.99 -8.40
CA ASN A 28 2.02 -12.42 -9.62
C ASN A 28 3.29 -11.61 -9.28
N LYS A 29 4.44 -12.04 -9.79
CA LYS A 29 5.75 -11.40 -9.55
C LYS A 29 5.86 -9.98 -10.12
N SER A 30 4.96 -9.59 -11.02
CA SER A 30 4.98 -8.28 -11.67
C SER A 30 4.32 -7.18 -10.83
N PHE A 31 3.55 -7.52 -9.80
CA PHE A 31 2.90 -6.54 -8.94
C PHE A 31 3.85 -6.03 -7.86
N ILE A 32 3.89 -4.72 -7.68
CA ILE A 32 4.85 -4.06 -6.77
C ILE A 32 4.17 -3.41 -5.57
N ALA A 33 2.84 -3.45 -5.48
CA ALA A 33 2.05 -2.95 -4.34
C ALA A 33 2.71 -3.19 -2.98
N ASP A 34 3.02 -4.44 -2.65
CA ASP A 34 3.57 -4.84 -1.34
C ASP A 34 5.00 -4.35 -1.10
N GLN A 35 5.75 -4.03 -2.16
CA GLN A 35 7.11 -3.49 -2.05
C GLN A 35 7.09 -1.99 -1.80
N VAL A 36 6.10 -1.29 -2.36
CA VAL A 36 5.93 0.17 -2.21
C VAL A 36 5.25 0.49 -0.88
N LEU A 37 4.19 -0.24 -0.53
CA LEU A 37 3.46 -0.10 0.73
C LEU A 37 3.38 -1.46 1.43
N PRO A 38 4.12 -1.67 2.54
CA PRO A 38 4.11 -2.94 3.25
C PRO A 38 2.75 -3.21 3.89
N LEU A 39 2.34 -4.48 3.91
CA LEU A 39 1.11 -4.91 4.58
C LEU A 39 1.28 -4.79 6.10
N VAL A 40 0.35 -4.08 6.74
CA VAL A 40 0.23 -4.00 8.19
C VAL A 40 -1.09 -4.64 8.60
N GLU A 41 -1.00 -5.72 9.37
CA GLU A 41 -2.18 -6.43 9.88
C GLU A 41 -2.81 -5.64 11.03
N VAL A 42 -4.12 -5.45 10.98
CA VAL A 42 -4.90 -4.75 12.00
C VAL A 42 -6.09 -5.59 12.43
N GLU A 43 -6.39 -5.59 13.73
CA GLU A 43 -7.50 -6.40 14.27
C GLU A 43 -8.88 -5.79 14.01
N LYS A 44 -8.94 -4.46 13.85
CA LYS A 44 -10.19 -3.71 13.72
C LYS A 44 -10.34 -3.14 12.32
N GLN A 45 -11.58 -3.11 11.83
CA GLN A 45 -11.93 -2.50 10.55
C GLN A 45 -11.69 -0.98 10.53
N SER A 46 -11.83 -0.32 11.68
CA SER A 46 -11.57 1.09 11.82
C SER A 46 -11.01 1.39 13.20
N ASP A 47 -9.95 2.17 13.28
CA ASP A 47 -9.44 2.72 14.53
C ASP A 47 -8.71 4.04 14.25
N LYS A 48 -8.32 4.73 15.32
CA LYS A 48 -7.43 5.88 15.26
C LYS A 48 -6.00 5.45 15.51
N TYR A 49 -5.08 5.99 14.73
CA TYR A 49 -3.66 5.81 14.95
C TYR A 49 -3.03 7.14 15.39
N PHE A 50 -1.99 7.03 16.21
CA PHE A 50 -1.27 8.17 16.74
C PHE A 50 -0.18 8.58 15.75
N VAL A 51 -0.20 9.85 15.36
CA VAL A 51 0.81 10.47 14.48
C VAL A 51 1.68 11.36 15.33
N TRP A 52 2.99 11.07 15.32
CA TRP A 52 3.98 11.94 15.94
C TRP A 52 4.44 13.00 14.95
N ASP A 53 4.49 14.24 15.40
CA ASP A 53 4.98 15.35 14.59
C ASP A 53 6.47 15.18 14.26
N LYS A 54 6.81 15.16 12.96
CA LYS A 54 8.19 14.98 12.48
C LYS A 54 9.10 16.13 12.90
N GLY A 55 8.60 17.37 12.93
CA GLY A 55 9.39 18.55 13.31
C GLY A 55 9.89 18.50 14.75
N SER A 56 9.10 17.92 15.64
CA SER A 56 9.48 17.68 17.04
C SER A 56 10.65 16.71 17.20
N TRP A 57 10.87 15.80 16.24
CA TRP A 57 11.99 14.85 16.25
C TRP A 57 13.28 15.44 15.68
N LEU A 58 13.17 16.34 14.69
CA LEU A 58 14.32 16.92 13.99
C LEU A 58 14.87 18.19 14.66
N THR A 59 14.15 18.75 15.64
CA THR A 59 14.58 19.94 16.39
C THR A 59 15.39 19.55 17.61
N ASN A 60 16.64 20.03 17.69
CA ASN A 60 17.44 19.87 18.90
C ASN A 60 16.97 20.84 19.99
N GLN A 61 16.43 20.31 21.09
CA GLN A 61 15.97 21.06 22.26
C GLN A 61 16.98 21.02 23.42
N VAL A 62 18.19 20.48 23.19
CA VAL A 62 19.24 20.39 24.19
C VAL A 62 19.99 21.71 24.27
N GLU A 63 19.98 22.30 25.47
CA GLU A 63 20.68 23.55 25.78
C GLU A 63 21.81 23.31 26.78
N LEU A 64 22.88 24.11 26.70
CA LEU A 64 23.98 24.09 27.67
C LEU A 64 23.49 24.68 29.00
N ARG A 65 23.67 23.93 30.09
CA ARG A 65 23.30 24.39 31.43
C ARG A 65 24.50 24.66 32.32
N THR A 66 24.42 25.72 33.12
CA THR A 66 25.36 26.00 34.21
C THR A 66 24.92 25.23 35.47
N PRO A 67 25.83 24.84 36.38
CA PRO A 67 25.45 24.18 37.63
C PRO A 67 24.52 25.07 38.48
N GLY A 68 23.25 24.69 38.62
CA GLY A 68 22.24 25.40 39.42
C GLY A 68 20.99 25.83 38.65
N ASP A 69 21.02 25.83 37.32
CA ASP A 69 19.88 26.21 36.48
C ASP A 69 18.84 25.09 36.29
N THR A 70 17.60 25.47 36.03
CA THR A 70 16.49 24.56 35.66
C THR A 70 16.77 23.88 34.32
N TYR A 71 16.29 22.64 34.15
CA TYR A 71 16.46 21.88 32.92
C TYR A 71 15.55 22.39 31.80
N PRO A 72 16.00 22.38 30.52
CA PRO A 72 15.12 22.60 29.38
C PRO A 72 14.12 21.43 29.27
N GLU A 73 12.84 21.74 29.11
CA GLU A 73 11.77 20.76 28.91
C GLU A 73 11.44 20.61 27.43
N GLY A 74 11.67 19.42 26.89
CA GLY A 74 11.21 19.07 25.55
C GLY A 74 9.78 18.54 25.54
N ARG A 75 8.99 18.92 24.53
CA ARG A 75 7.65 18.39 24.31
C ARG A 75 7.50 17.91 22.88
N MET A 76 6.81 16.79 22.74
CA MET A 76 6.44 16.24 21.45
C MET A 76 4.95 16.45 21.21
N LYS A 77 4.59 16.86 19.99
CA LYS A 77 3.20 16.99 19.59
C LYS A 77 2.68 15.65 19.08
N LEU A 78 1.55 15.22 19.65
CA LEU A 78 0.81 14.02 19.25
C LEU A 78 -0.48 14.45 18.57
N SER A 79 -0.71 13.99 17.34
CA SER A 79 -1.99 14.06 16.66
C SER A 79 -2.58 12.65 16.49
N THR A 80 -3.85 12.60 16.13
CA THR A 80 -4.52 11.35 15.77
C THR A 80 -5.09 11.48 14.38
N ASP A 81 -5.03 10.39 13.64
CA ASP A 81 -5.70 10.23 12.35
C ASP A 81 -6.45 8.90 12.35
N GLU A 82 -7.37 8.71 11.42
CA GLU A 82 -8.28 7.56 11.38
C GLU A 82 -8.12 6.74 10.10
N PHE A 83 -8.29 5.43 10.22
CA PHE A 83 -8.35 4.54 9.07
C PHE A 83 -9.67 3.79 9.02
N PHE A 84 -10.09 3.41 7.81
CA PHE A 84 -11.23 2.55 7.57
C PHE A 84 -10.90 1.53 6.48
N CYS A 85 -11.05 0.25 6.78
CA CYS A 85 -10.85 -0.85 5.84
C CYS A 85 -12.17 -1.19 5.15
N ASP A 86 -12.30 -0.77 3.89
CA ASP A 86 -13.46 -1.12 3.05
C ASP A 86 -13.49 -2.61 2.70
N ILE A 87 -14.69 -3.17 2.62
CA ILE A 87 -14.90 -4.58 2.30
C ILE A 87 -15.14 -4.72 0.80
N TYR A 88 -14.23 -5.44 0.12
CA TYR A 88 -14.37 -5.81 -1.28
C TYR A 88 -14.75 -7.29 -1.40
N HIS A 89 -15.70 -7.59 -2.30
CA HIS A 89 -16.15 -8.96 -2.54
C HIS A 89 -16.22 -9.26 -4.04
N LEU A 90 -15.79 -10.46 -4.41
CA LEU A 90 -15.90 -10.99 -5.76
C LEU A 90 -16.15 -12.49 -5.66
N GLY A 91 -17.10 -12.99 -6.46
CA GLY A 91 -17.44 -14.41 -6.50
C GLY A 91 -17.24 -14.98 -7.90
N TYR A 92 -16.76 -16.22 -7.97
CA TYR A 92 -16.68 -16.99 -9.21
C TYR A 92 -17.71 -18.12 -9.16
N PRO A 93 -18.89 -17.96 -9.79
CA PRO A 93 -19.93 -18.99 -9.74
C PRO A 93 -19.57 -20.16 -10.65
N ILE A 94 -19.60 -21.38 -10.09
CA ILE A 94 -19.40 -22.62 -10.85
C ILE A 94 -20.73 -23.39 -10.86
N PRO A 95 -21.44 -23.46 -12.00
CA PRO A 95 -22.62 -24.29 -12.14
C PRO A 95 -22.31 -25.77 -11.93
N TRP A 96 -23.25 -26.50 -11.35
CA TRP A 96 -23.08 -27.93 -11.06
C TRP A 96 -22.91 -28.78 -12.33
N GLU A 97 -23.52 -28.36 -13.44
CA GLU A 97 -23.43 -29.02 -14.74
C GLU A 97 -22.00 -28.96 -15.29
N ASP A 98 -21.39 -27.77 -15.22
CA ASP A 98 -20.02 -27.55 -15.66
C ASP A 98 -19.02 -28.27 -14.77
N LYS A 99 -19.22 -28.25 -13.44
CA LYS A 99 -18.39 -29.02 -12.50
C LYS A 99 -18.46 -30.53 -12.77
N LYS A 100 -19.60 -31.05 -13.21
CA LYS A 100 -19.76 -32.48 -13.53
C LYS A 100 -19.21 -32.84 -14.90
N ASN A 101 -19.22 -31.90 -15.83
CA ASN A 101 -18.73 -32.06 -17.20
C ASN A 101 -17.23 -31.74 -17.36
N GLN A 102 -16.54 -31.32 -16.30
CA GLN A 102 -15.13 -30.99 -16.36
C GLN A 102 -14.27 -32.22 -16.70
N ASP A 103 -13.30 -32.04 -17.59
CA ASP A 103 -12.29 -33.04 -17.86
C ASP A 103 -11.30 -33.13 -16.69
N VAL A 104 -10.70 -34.30 -16.48
CA VAL A 104 -9.71 -34.53 -15.39
C VAL A 104 -8.51 -33.56 -15.46
N ALA A 105 -8.24 -32.99 -16.65
CA ALA A 105 -7.17 -32.02 -16.86
C ALA A 105 -7.55 -30.56 -16.54
N VAL A 106 -8.83 -30.24 -16.33
CA VAL A 106 -9.33 -28.89 -16.08
C VAL A 106 -10.06 -28.87 -14.74
N ASP A 107 -9.36 -28.43 -13.70
CA ASP A 107 -9.97 -28.19 -12.39
C ASP A 107 -10.49 -26.74 -12.34
N LEU A 108 -11.82 -26.61 -12.45
CA LEU A 108 -12.52 -25.33 -12.44
C LEU A 108 -12.44 -24.63 -11.07
N GLU A 109 -12.31 -25.39 -9.98
CA GLU A 109 -12.25 -24.83 -8.62
C GLU A 109 -10.89 -24.20 -8.37
N THR A 110 -9.81 -24.91 -8.72
CA THR A 110 -8.44 -24.38 -8.65
C THR A 110 -8.27 -23.16 -9.57
N THR A 111 -8.73 -23.25 -10.83
CA THR A 111 -8.64 -22.13 -11.79
C THR A 111 -9.45 -20.92 -11.31
N GLY A 112 -10.65 -21.14 -10.77
CA GLY A 112 -11.48 -20.09 -10.20
C GLY A 112 -10.81 -19.40 -8.99
N ALA A 113 -10.18 -20.17 -8.10
CA ALA A 113 -9.45 -19.65 -6.96
C ALA A 113 -8.24 -18.81 -7.38
N GLU A 114 -7.44 -19.27 -8.33
CA GLU A 114 -6.31 -18.50 -8.89
C GLU A 114 -6.76 -17.21 -9.56
N TRP A 115 -7.87 -17.25 -10.32
CA TRP A 115 -8.41 -16.06 -10.97
C TRP A 115 -8.93 -15.04 -9.94
N LEU A 116 -9.65 -15.48 -8.91
CA LEU A 116 -10.10 -14.60 -7.83
C LEU A 116 -8.91 -13.96 -7.11
N ALA A 117 -7.91 -14.75 -6.74
CA ALA A 117 -6.68 -14.24 -6.13
C ALA A 117 -6.01 -13.17 -7.01
N HIS A 118 -5.90 -13.43 -8.33
CA HIS A 118 -5.36 -12.46 -9.28
C HIS A 118 -6.18 -11.16 -9.32
N GLN A 119 -7.51 -11.23 -9.33
CA GLN A 119 -8.37 -10.04 -9.35
C GLN A 119 -8.21 -9.19 -8.08
N PHE A 120 -8.10 -9.81 -6.91
CA PHE A 120 -7.86 -9.09 -5.66
C PHE A 120 -6.47 -8.42 -5.64
N LEU A 121 -5.43 -9.13 -6.11
CA LEU A 121 -4.09 -8.54 -6.24
C LEU A 121 -4.07 -7.37 -7.22
N LEU A 122 -4.77 -7.47 -8.35
CA LEU A 122 -4.91 -6.39 -9.33
C LEU A 122 -5.67 -5.19 -8.76
N ASN A 123 -6.78 -5.44 -8.05
CA ASN A 123 -7.55 -4.38 -7.41
C ASN A 123 -6.66 -3.58 -6.44
N ARG A 124 -5.87 -4.28 -5.63
CA ARG A 124 -4.92 -3.66 -4.71
C ARG A 124 -3.87 -2.80 -5.42
N GLU A 125 -3.31 -3.27 -6.54
CA GLU A 125 -2.37 -2.49 -7.35
C GLU A 125 -3.01 -1.18 -7.87
N ILE A 126 -4.25 -1.26 -8.34
CA ILE A 126 -5.01 -0.10 -8.83
C ILE A 126 -5.27 0.90 -7.71
N GLN A 127 -5.68 0.42 -6.53
CA GLN A 127 -5.94 1.28 -5.36
C GLN A 127 -4.67 2.00 -4.91
N ILE A 128 -3.54 1.29 -4.83
CA ILE A 128 -2.27 1.89 -4.43
C ILE A 128 -1.78 2.88 -5.48
N ALA A 129 -1.90 2.55 -6.77
CA ALA A 129 -1.56 3.49 -7.85
C ALA A 129 -2.43 4.76 -7.77
N ALA A 130 -3.74 4.61 -7.52
CA ALA A 130 -4.63 5.76 -7.34
C ALA A 130 -4.29 6.58 -6.09
N ALA A 131 -3.92 5.92 -4.98
CA ALA A 131 -3.52 6.62 -3.77
C ALA A 131 -2.21 7.40 -3.95
N ILE A 132 -1.21 6.81 -4.62
CA ILE A 132 0.13 7.41 -4.79
C ILE A 132 0.14 8.47 -5.89
N PHE A 133 -0.47 8.22 -7.06
CA PHE A 133 -0.36 9.12 -8.21
C PHE A 133 -1.44 10.21 -8.25
N THR A 134 -2.14 10.47 -7.14
CA THR A 134 -3.01 11.64 -7.00
C THR A 134 -2.27 12.80 -6.35
N ALA A 135 -2.73 14.04 -6.58
CA ALA A 135 -2.08 15.25 -6.08
C ALA A 135 -2.26 15.48 -4.57
N SER A 136 -3.23 14.82 -3.92
CA SER A 136 -3.67 15.16 -2.57
C SER A 136 -2.78 14.70 -1.40
N PRO A 137 -1.97 13.62 -1.47
CA PRO A 137 -1.16 13.17 -0.34
C PRO A 137 0.24 13.79 -0.29
N TRP A 138 0.64 14.54 -1.32
CA TRP A 138 1.98 15.14 -1.43
C TRP A 138 1.93 16.63 -1.21
N ASP A 139 2.89 17.16 -0.45
CA ASP A 139 3.05 18.61 -0.24
C ASP A 139 3.42 19.33 -1.55
N GLU A 140 4.13 18.63 -2.45
CA GLU A 140 4.51 19.12 -3.77
C GLU A 140 4.08 18.11 -4.85
N THR A 141 3.36 18.58 -5.87
CA THR A 141 3.04 17.81 -7.07
C THR A 141 3.64 18.52 -8.28
N PRO A 142 4.81 18.11 -8.77
CA PRO A 142 5.49 18.78 -9.85
C PRO A 142 4.70 18.67 -11.17
N THR A 143 4.63 19.77 -11.90
CA THR A 143 3.89 19.89 -13.17
C THR A 143 4.85 19.90 -14.36
N VAL A 144 4.60 19.00 -15.31
CA VAL A 144 5.37 18.91 -16.56
C VAL A 144 5.30 20.25 -17.32
N GLY A 145 6.45 20.75 -17.75
CA GLY A 145 6.59 22.02 -18.47
C GLY A 145 6.59 23.27 -17.59
N VAL A 146 6.43 23.11 -16.27
CA VAL A 146 6.58 24.18 -15.27
C VAL A 146 7.78 23.88 -14.37
N ASP A 147 7.76 22.71 -13.71
CA ASP A 147 8.74 22.33 -12.70
C ASP A 147 9.84 21.42 -13.28
N PHE A 148 9.52 20.63 -14.30
CA PHE A 148 10.47 19.76 -14.99
C PHE A 148 10.08 19.53 -16.45
N ILE A 149 11.06 19.15 -17.27
CA ILE A 149 10.84 18.76 -18.66
C ILE A 149 10.55 17.27 -18.70
N ALA A 150 9.54 16.85 -19.47
CA ALA A 150 9.22 15.44 -19.62
C ALA A 150 10.45 14.66 -20.13
N TRP A 151 10.71 13.50 -19.54
CA TRP A 151 11.87 12.67 -19.85
C TRP A 151 11.78 11.97 -21.21
N ASP A 152 10.93 12.46 -22.12
CA ASP A 152 10.91 12.07 -23.53
C ASP A 152 11.65 13.06 -24.43
N ASP A 153 12.11 14.21 -23.90
CA ASP A 153 13.00 15.15 -24.58
C ASP A 153 14.47 14.85 -24.25
N TYR A 154 15.14 14.11 -25.13
CA TYR A 154 16.53 13.69 -24.95
C TYR A 154 17.56 14.83 -24.97
N ASP A 155 17.19 16.01 -25.49
CA ASP A 155 18.12 17.13 -25.65
C ASP A 155 18.08 18.06 -24.44
N ASN A 156 16.92 18.19 -23.78
CA ASN A 156 16.71 19.17 -22.70
C ASN A 156 16.33 18.55 -21.35
N SER A 157 15.89 17.29 -21.29
CA SER A 157 15.61 16.64 -19.99
C SER A 157 16.90 16.12 -19.34
N ASN A 158 16.99 16.22 -18.02
CA ASN A 158 18.10 15.68 -17.22
C ASN A 158 17.56 14.82 -16.06
N PRO A 159 17.11 13.58 -16.34
CA PRO A 159 16.53 12.70 -15.33
C PRO A 159 17.42 12.47 -14.09
N PRO A 160 18.75 12.32 -14.20
CA PRO A 160 19.62 12.19 -13.02
C PRO A 160 19.56 13.39 -12.07
N GLU A 161 19.54 14.62 -12.60
CA GLU A 161 19.50 15.85 -11.79
C GLU A 161 18.14 16.03 -11.10
N ASP A 162 17.06 15.68 -11.79
CA ASP A 162 15.71 15.68 -11.20
C ASP A 162 15.66 14.69 -10.01
N ILE A 163 16.20 13.47 -10.18
CA ILE A 163 16.23 12.45 -9.13
C ILE A 163 17.06 12.90 -7.92
N ASP A 164 18.24 13.49 -8.15
CA ASP A 164 19.10 13.99 -7.07
C ASP A 164 18.44 15.14 -6.32
N THR A 165 17.74 16.04 -7.03
CA THR A 165 16.98 17.13 -6.41
C THR A 165 15.90 16.59 -5.47
N TYR A 166 15.11 15.60 -5.89
CA TYR A 166 14.10 14.99 -5.02
C TYR A 166 14.71 14.18 -3.88
N ARG A 167 15.87 13.54 -4.09
CA ARG A 167 16.60 12.85 -3.03
C ARG A 167 17.04 13.82 -1.93
N ASP A 168 17.56 14.98 -2.32
CA ASP A 168 17.96 16.03 -1.38
C ASP A 168 16.76 16.61 -0.63
N THR A 169 15.63 16.83 -1.30
CA THR A 169 14.39 17.28 -0.65
C THR A 169 13.90 16.30 0.41
N VAL A 170 13.90 14.99 0.11
CA VAL A 170 13.51 13.95 1.09
C VAL A 170 14.50 13.91 2.26
N LEU A 171 15.80 14.02 1.98
CA LEU A 171 16.85 14.03 3.00
C LEU A 171 16.72 15.26 3.91
N GLN A 172 16.42 16.44 3.38
CA GLN A 172 16.21 17.66 4.17
C GLN A 172 14.98 17.53 5.08
N ASN A 173 13.90 16.92 4.59
CA ASN A 173 12.64 16.81 5.32
C ASN A 173 12.61 15.69 6.37
N THR A 174 13.39 14.62 6.18
CA THR A 174 13.34 13.42 7.04
C THR A 174 14.64 13.13 7.77
N GLY A 175 15.76 13.68 7.31
CA GLY A 175 17.10 13.34 7.80
C GLY A 175 17.61 11.97 7.36
N VAL A 176 16.90 11.28 6.47
CA VAL A 176 17.25 9.95 5.95
C VAL A 176 17.18 9.97 4.42
N GLU A 177 18.13 9.29 3.78
CA GLU A 177 18.09 9.14 2.32
C GLU A 177 16.98 8.16 1.89
N PRO A 178 16.25 8.46 0.81
CA PRO A 178 15.27 7.53 0.26
C PRO A 178 15.93 6.23 -0.24
N ASN A 179 15.25 5.11 -0.07
CA ASN A 179 15.74 3.76 -0.39
C ASN A 179 15.08 3.12 -1.62
N THR A 180 13.94 3.65 -2.07
CA THR A 180 13.12 3.05 -3.12
C THR A 180 12.70 4.12 -4.13
N LEU A 181 12.97 3.86 -5.41
CA LEU A 181 12.48 4.64 -6.54
C LEU A 181 11.54 3.77 -7.37
N VAL A 182 10.30 4.24 -7.57
CA VAL A 182 9.30 3.56 -8.39
C VAL A 182 9.15 4.30 -9.71
N VAL A 183 9.41 3.61 -10.81
CA VAL A 183 9.38 4.20 -12.16
C VAL A 183 8.35 3.46 -13.01
N GLY A 184 7.44 4.21 -13.64
CA GLY A 184 6.51 3.66 -14.60
C GLY A 184 7.23 3.13 -15.84
N LYS A 185 6.75 2.01 -16.41
CA LYS A 185 7.36 1.40 -17.60
C LYS A 185 7.53 2.36 -18.78
N GLN A 186 6.60 3.29 -18.95
CA GLN A 186 6.67 4.30 -20.02
C GLN A 186 7.90 5.20 -19.86
N VAL A 187 8.18 5.63 -18.62
CA VAL A 187 9.34 6.47 -18.28
C VAL A 187 10.64 5.66 -18.35
N PHE A 188 10.64 4.41 -17.88
CA PHE A 188 11.82 3.54 -17.98
C PHE A 188 12.23 3.19 -19.42
N SER A 189 11.28 3.29 -20.37
CA SER A 189 11.55 3.03 -21.79
C SER A 189 12.04 4.24 -22.59
N LYS A 190 12.10 5.41 -21.95
CA LYS A 190 12.75 6.60 -22.49
C LYS A 190 14.21 6.58 -22.06
#